data_AF-A0A962SNL2-F1
#
_entry.id   AF-A0A962SNL2-F1
#
_cell.length_a   1.000
_cell.length_b   1.000
_cell.length_c   1.000
_cell.angle_alpha   90.00
_cell.angle_beta   90.00
_cell.angle_gamma   90.00
#
_symmetry.space_group_name_H-M   'P 1'
#
loop_
_entity.id
_entity.type
_entity.pdbx_description
1 polymer ?
#
loop_
_entity_poly.entity_id
_entity_poly.type
_entity_poly.pdbx_seq_one_letter_code
_entity_poly.pdbx_strand_id
1 'polypeptide(L)'
;IKDVQVSYDDGVVSIGGSAESPEAMEKAVLMAGNIKGVGEVKADAVVVPENESKAEYYVIQSGDTLSALAKKYYGKAMDYPRIFEANREVIKDPDKIFVGQKIRIPLD
;
A
#
# COMPACT_ATOMS: atom_id res chain seq x y z
N ILE A 1 -10.09 -2.54 11.96
CA ILE A 1 -9.09 -2.03 12.94
C ILE A 1 -9.12 -2.99 14.13
N LYS A 2 -7.96 -3.55 14.49
CA LYS A 2 -7.76 -4.44 15.64
C LYS A 2 -7.22 -3.63 16.82
N ASP A 3 -7.52 -4.08 18.04
CA ASP A 3 -7.06 -3.45 19.28
C ASP A 3 -7.37 -1.94 19.34
N VAL A 4 -8.58 -1.57 18.89
CA VAL A 4 -9.00 -0.17 18.80
C VAL A 4 -9.08 0.42 20.21
N GLN A 5 -8.30 1.47 20.45
CA GLN A 5 -8.37 2.27 21.65
C GLN A 5 -8.90 3.65 21.28
N VAL A 6 -9.95 4.10 21.96
CA VAL A 6 -10.55 5.42 21.73
C VAL A 6 -10.58 6.15 23.06
N SER A 7 -10.04 7.38 23.07
CA SER A 7 -10.17 8.30 24.19
C SER A 7 -10.74 9.63 23.70
N TYR A 8 -11.48 10.31 24.57
CA TYR A 8 -12.05 11.63 24.31
C TYR A 8 -11.66 12.55 25.46
N ASP A 9 -11.02 13.66 25.14
CA ASP A 9 -10.59 14.68 26.09
C ASP A 9 -10.85 16.06 25.48
N ASP A 10 -11.69 16.87 26.14
CA ASP A 10 -12.00 18.27 25.79
C ASP A 10 -12.30 18.53 24.29
N GLY A 11 -13.12 17.68 23.67
CA GLY A 11 -13.47 17.83 22.25
C GLY A 11 -12.48 17.19 21.28
N VAL A 12 -11.40 16.59 21.77
CA VAL A 12 -10.42 15.86 20.97
C VAL A 12 -10.64 14.36 21.12
N VAL A 13 -10.88 13.67 19.99
CA VAL A 13 -10.91 12.21 19.95
C VAL A 13 -9.54 11.68 19.57
N SER A 14 -8.94 10.83 20.39
CA SER A 14 -7.73 10.10 20.01
C SER A 14 -8.08 8.66 19.68
N ILE A 15 -7.75 8.23 18.47
CA ILE A 15 -7.93 6.86 17.99
C ILE A 15 -6.55 6.22 17.91
N GLY A 16 -6.40 5.07 18.55
CA GLY A 16 -5.24 4.20 18.47
C GLY A 16 -5.65 2.77 18.09
N GLY A 17 -4.67 1.98 17.66
CA GLY A 17 -4.88 0.57 17.30
C GLY A 17 -4.26 0.20 15.97
N SER A 18 -4.48 -1.02 15.51
CA SER A 18 -3.94 -1.52 14.25
C SER A 18 -4.99 -1.44 13.15
N ALA A 19 -4.86 -0.52 12.20
CA ALA A 19 -5.75 -0.50 11.04
C ALA A 19 -5.48 -1.74 10.15
N GLU A 20 -6.41 -2.13 9.30
CA GLU A 20 -6.16 -3.22 8.34
C GLU A 20 -5.68 -2.68 6.99
N SER A 21 -5.94 -1.41 6.72
CA SER A 21 -5.45 -0.67 5.56
C SER A 21 -5.53 0.84 5.84
N PRO A 22 -4.83 1.68 5.05
CA PRO A 22 -4.95 3.14 5.14
C PRO A 22 -6.41 3.61 5.00
N GLU A 23 -7.17 3.02 4.07
CA GLU A 23 -8.58 3.36 3.83
C GLU A 23 -9.47 3.05 5.04
N ALA A 24 -9.15 2.00 5.80
CA ALA A 24 -9.88 1.66 7.02
C ALA A 24 -9.64 2.71 8.13
N MET A 25 -8.42 3.24 8.22
CA MET A 25 -8.07 4.34 9.13
C MET A 25 -8.81 5.63 8.74
N GLU A 26 -8.75 6.03 7.48
CA GLU A 26 -9.42 7.25 7.00
C GLU A 26 -10.92 7.23 7.28
N LYS A 27 -11.59 6.11 7.00
CA LYS A 27 -13.02 5.95 7.32
C LYS A 27 -13.30 6.08 8.81
N ALA A 28 -12.45 5.51 9.68
CA ALA A 28 -12.61 5.62 11.12
C ALA A 28 -12.45 7.06 11.63
N VAL A 29 -11.48 7.79 11.10
CA VAL A 29 -11.27 9.21 11.42
C VAL A 29 -12.47 10.05 11.00
N LEU A 30 -13.02 9.84 9.80
CA LEU A 30 -14.23 10.53 9.33
C LEU A 30 -15.45 10.23 10.19
N MET A 31 -15.62 8.97 10.61
CA MET A 31 -16.72 8.59 11.49
C MET A 31 -16.61 9.25 12.86
N ALA A 32 -15.40 9.37 13.42
CA ALA A 32 -15.17 10.02 14.71
C ALA A 32 -15.35 11.55 14.66
N GLY A 33 -14.97 12.20 13.55
CA GLY A 33 -15.09 13.64 13.38
C GLY A 33 -16.53 14.13 13.20
N ASN A 34 -17.44 13.27 12.73
CA ASN A 34 -18.85 13.61 12.52
C ASN A 34 -19.72 13.51 13.79
N ILE A 35 -19.11 13.34 14.96
CA ILE A 35 -19.81 13.24 16.24
C ILE A 35 -19.94 14.64 16.86
N LYS A 36 -21.15 15.01 17.27
CA LYS A 36 -21.44 16.31 17.90
C LYS A 36 -20.63 16.48 19.19
N GLY A 37 -19.81 17.53 19.26
CA GLY A 37 -18.91 17.80 20.40
C GLY A 37 -17.46 17.39 20.18
N VAL A 38 -17.13 16.87 18.99
CA VAL A 38 -15.75 16.62 18.54
C VAL A 38 -15.29 17.80 17.69
N GLY A 39 -14.24 18.48 18.14
CA GLY A 39 -13.56 19.56 17.41
C GLY A 39 -12.35 19.07 16.62
N GLU A 40 -11.70 17.99 17.06
CA GLU A 40 -10.50 17.43 16.43
C GLU A 40 -10.41 15.91 16.62
N VAL A 41 -9.83 15.22 15.64
CA VAL A 41 -9.53 13.78 15.72
C VAL A 41 -8.03 13.57 15.51
N LYS A 42 -7.36 12.95 16.49
CA LYS A 42 -5.95 12.55 16.43
C LYS A 42 -5.85 11.05 16.20
N ALA A 43 -5.11 10.64 15.18
CA ALA A 43 -4.96 9.25 14.80
C ALA A 43 -3.48 8.81 14.74
N ASP A 44 -2.59 9.58 15.38
CA ASP A 44 -1.14 9.35 15.40
C ASP A 44 -0.73 8.02 16.07
N ALA A 45 -1.62 7.43 16.88
CA ALA A 45 -1.43 6.14 17.53
C ALA A 45 -2.02 4.96 16.73
N VAL A 46 -2.53 5.21 15.51
CA VAL A 46 -2.98 4.14 14.61
C VAL A 46 -1.79 3.61 13.84
N VAL A 47 -1.41 2.38 14.12
CA VAL A 47 -0.44 1.65 13.31
C VAL A 47 -1.20 1.06 12.13
N VAL A 48 -1.06 1.69 10.97
CA VAL A 48 -1.45 1.03 9.73
C VAL A 48 -0.35 0.01 9.44
N PRO A 49 -0.65 -1.27 9.20
CA PRO A 49 0.30 -2.14 8.54
C PRO A 49 0.53 -1.47 7.19
N GLU A 50 1.66 -0.76 7.08
CA GLU A 50 2.34 -0.65 5.82
C GLU A 50 2.38 -2.09 5.33
N ASN A 51 1.59 -2.41 4.29
CA ASN A 51 1.52 -3.76 3.76
C ASN A 51 2.98 -4.21 3.63
N GLU A 52 3.43 -5.13 4.51
CA GLU A 52 4.81 -5.61 4.59
C GLU A 52 5.18 -6.44 3.35
N SER A 53 4.48 -6.22 2.25
CA SER A 53 4.87 -6.62 0.92
C SER A 53 6.16 -5.88 0.59
N LYS A 54 7.30 -6.50 0.94
CA LYS A 54 8.64 -6.02 0.58
C LYS A 54 8.63 -5.80 -0.92
N ALA A 55 8.62 -4.56 -1.36
CA ALA A 55 8.58 -4.26 -2.78
C ALA A 55 9.77 -3.40 -3.17
N GLU A 56 10.44 -3.77 -4.25
CA GLU A 56 11.48 -2.95 -4.86
C GLU A 56 10.90 -2.13 -6.00
N TYR A 57 11.33 -0.88 -6.14
CA TYR A 57 11.00 -0.08 -7.31
C TYR A 57 12.14 -0.15 -8.32
N TYR A 58 11.82 -0.60 -9.52
CA TYR A 58 12.80 -0.79 -10.59
C TYR A 58 12.45 0.09 -11.80
N VAL A 59 13.48 0.62 -12.46
CA VAL A 59 13.34 1.39 -13.69
C VAL A 59 13.76 0.49 -14.84
N ILE A 60 12.83 0.22 -15.76
CA ILE A 60 13.05 -0.67 -16.90
C ILE A 60 14.21 -0.16 -17.76
N GLN A 61 15.14 -1.05 -18.07
CA GLN A 61 16.29 -0.78 -18.92
C GLN A 61 16.10 -1.38 -20.32
N SER A 62 16.91 -0.94 -21.29
CA SER A 62 16.85 -1.47 -22.65
C SER A 62 17.18 -2.96 -22.66
N GLY A 63 16.27 -3.77 -23.19
CA GLY A 63 16.41 -5.23 -23.26
C GLY A 63 15.76 -6.00 -22.09
N ASP A 64 15.18 -5.31 -21.11
CA ASP A 64 14.42 -5.96 -20.04
C ASP A 64 13.09 -6.54 -20.56
N THR A 65 12.67 -7.64 -19.93
CA THR A 65 11.34 -8.23 -20.07
C THR A 65 10.80 -8.54 -18.68
N LEU A 66 9.47 -8.55 -18.50
CA LEU A 66 8.88 -8.93 -17.21
C LEU A 66 9.33 -10.32 -16.77
N SER A 67 9.45 -11.27 -17.70
CA SER A 67 9.96 -12.62 -17.46
C SER A 67 11.43 -12.64 -17.02
N ALA A 68 12.30 -11.82 -17.60
CA ALA A 68 13.69 -11.72 -17.18
C ALA A 68 13.81 -11.11 -15.77
N LEU A 69 13.01 -10.08 -15.48
CA LEU A 69 12.95 -9.47 -14.15
C LEU A 69 12.39 -10.46 -13.12
N ALA A 70 11.31 -11.18 -13.42
CA ALA A 70 10.79 -12.23 -12.55
C ALA A 70 11.82 -13.33 -12.27
N LYS A 71 12.59 -13.73 -13.29
CA LYS A 71 13.69 -14.68 -13.08
C LYS A 71 14.78 -14.11 -12.18
N LYS A 72 15.11 -12.83 -12.31
CA LYS A 72 16.14 -12.14 -11.50
C LYS A 72 15.71 -12.01 -10.03
N TYR A 73 14.47 -11.61 -9.79
CA TYR A 73 13.97 -11.32 -8.44
C TYR A 73 13.36 -12.52 -7.73
N TYR A 74 12.68 -13.43 -8.45
CA TYR A 74 11.99 -14.59 -7.88
C TYR A 74 12.65 -15.93 -8.22
N GLY A 75 13.68 -15.93 -9.07
CA GLY A 75 14.32 -17.15 -9.59
C GLY A 75 13.53 -17.86 -10.69
N LYS A 76 12.29 -17.44 -10.97
CA LYS A 76 11.41 -18.07 -11.97
C LYS A 76 10.85 -17.06 -12.96
N ALA A 77 11.13 -17.28 -14.24
CA ALA A 77 10.63 -16.43 -15.31
C ALA A 77 9.10 -16.46 -15.44
N MET A 78 8.46 -17.58 -15.06
CA MET A 78 7.02 -17.76 -15.14
C MET A 78 6.24 -16.96 -14.08
N ASP A 79 6.91 -16.37 -13.09
CA ASP A 79 6.29 -15.55 -12.05
C ASP A 79 6.13 -14.08 -12.48
N TYR A 80 6.38 -13.77 -13.74
CA TYR A 80 6.13 -12.44 -14.32
C TYR A 80 4.69 -11.90 -14.16
N PRO A 81 3.62 -12.73 -14.12
CA PRO A 81 2.27 -12.23 -13.90
C PRO A 81 2.14 -11.47 -12.59
N ARG A 82 2.90 -11.86 -11.54
CA ARG A 82 2.92 -11.16 -10.26
C ARG A 82 3.41 -9.71 -10.38
N ILE A 83 4.45 -9.48 -11.21
CA ILE A 83 4.92 -8.14 -11.51
C ILE A 83 3.85 -7.38 -12.31
N PHE A 84 3.24 -8.01 -13.31
CA PHE A 84 2.19 -7.38 -14.10
C PHE A 84 0.97 -6.98 -13.24
N GLU A 85 0.49 -7.85 -12.35
CA GLU A 85 -0.64 -7.61 -11.46
C GLU A 85 -0.38 -6.46 -10.50
N ALA A 86 0.83 -6.38 -9.93
CA ALA A 86 1.23 -5.28 -9.04
C ALA A 86 1.35 -3.91 -9.75
N ASN A 87 1.31 -3.89 -11.08
CA ASN A 87 1.54 -2.69 -11.89
C ASN A 87 0.42 -2.42 -12.90
N ARG A 88 -0.78 -2.99 -12.74
CA ARG A 88 -1.91 -2.83 -13.69
C ARG A 88 -2.32 -1.38 -13.96
N GLU A 89 -2.01 -0.49 -13.02
CA GLU A 89 -2.15 0.95 -13.17
C GLU A 89 -1.29 1.52 -14.31
N VAL A 90 -0.04 1.05 -14.45
CA VAL A 90 0.98 1.57 -15.38
C VAL A 90 1.31 0.62 -16.54
N ILE A 91 1.20 -0.70 -16.37
CA ILE A 91 1.39 -1.69 -17.44
C ILE A 91 0.00 -2.21 -17.85
N LYS A 92 -0.40 -1.92 -19.09
CA LYS A 92 -1.68 -2.37 -19.64
C LYS A 92 -1.58 -3.73 -20.32
N ASP A 93 -0.40 -4.05 -20.82
CA ASP A 93 -0.11 -5.25 -21.57
C ASP A 93 1.28 -5.76 -21.12
N PRO A 94 1.40 -7.02 -20.69
CA PRO A 94 2.64 -7.53 -20.12
C PRO A 94 3.80 -7.57 -21.13
N ASP A 95 3.50 -7.60 -22.43
CA ASP A 95 4.48 -7.57 -23.50
C ASP A 95 4.84 -6.13 -23.94
N LYS A 96 4.16 -5.11 -23.41
CA LYS A 96 4.41 -3.69 -23.72
C LYS A 96 4.90 -2.93 -22.49
N ILE A 97 6.20 -3.07 -22.25
CA ILE A 97 6.93 -2.28 -21.25
C ILE A 97 7.95 -1.37 -21.94
N PHE A 98 8.23 -0.21 -21.36
CA PHE A 98 9.08 0.81 -21.98
C PHE A 98 10.29 1.14 -21.13
N VAL A 99 11.42 1.44 -21.77
CA VAL A 99 12.63 1.89 -21.10
C VAL A 99 12.37 3.19 -20.34
N GLY A 100 12.85 3.28 -19.10
CA GLY A 100 12.62 4.41 -18.20
C GLY A 100 11.32 4.32 -17.40
N GLN A 101 10.46 3.32 -17.66
CA GLN A 101 9.24 3.11 -16.89
C GLN A 101 9.57 2.56 -15.50
N LYS A 102 9.09 3.24 -14.45
CA LYS A 102 9.22 2.79 -13.06
C LYS A 102 8.09 1.81 -12.73
N ILE A 103 8.46 0.64 -12.20
CA ILE A 103 7.54 -0.45 -11.84
C ILE A 103 7.83 -0.94 -10.42
N ARG A 104 6.82 -1.53 -9.79
CA ARG A 104 6.89 -2.18 -8.48
C ARG A 104 7.18 -3.68 -8.64
N ILE A 105 8.12 -4.22 -7.88
CA ILE A 105 8.47 -5.65 -7.88
C ILE A 105 8.18 -6.22 -6.48
N PRO A 106 7.09 -6.97 -6.28
CA PRO A 106 6.76 -7.59 -4.99
C PRO A 106 7.68 -8.77 -4.63
N LEU A 107 8.45 -8.68 -3.54
CA LEU A 107 9.46 -9.64 -3.07
C LEU A 107 8.96 -10.59 -1.96
N ASP A 108 7.68 -10.56 -1.65
CA ASP A 108 7.00 -11.34 -0.62
C ASP A 108 6.99 -12.86 -0.88
#